data_AF-A0A2R7NR94-F1
#
_entry.id   AF-A0A2R7NR94-F1
#
_cell.length_a   1.000
_cell.length_b   1.000
_cell.length_c   1.000
_cell.angle_alpha   90.00
_cell.angle_beta   90.00
_cell.angle_gamma   90.00
#
_symmetry.space_group_name_H-M   'P 1'
#
loop_
_entity.id
_entity.type
_entity.pdbx_description
1 polymer ?
#
loop_
_entity_poly.entity_id
_entity_poly.type
_entity_poly.pdbx_seq_one_letter_code
_entity_poly.pdbx_strand_id
1 'polypeptide(L)'
;MMSQIGLIREKLESMGALESLLKGYKTSMLIPVKIDLGTVVSILDARLSLKVNEVGKLEARIYPIRKECDFTKPFFGHQFSQEDQKKLLEIGNMGRVVELIHPITGEVIPSLVSRDKLTNELVPLRADLVRIPLVIKGVTLDELQKKILKEGKPSG
;
A
#
# COMPACT_ATOMS: atom_id res chain seq x y z
N MET A 1 5.48 21.89 1.75
CA MET A 1 5.16 20.52 2.19
C MET A 1 6.29 19.53 1.88
N MET A 2 6.67 19.26 0.62
CA MET A 2 7.81 18.38 0.30
C MET A 2 9.16 18.91 0.83
N SER A 3 9.40 20.21 0.66
CA SER A 3 10.57 20.90 1.23
C SER A 3 10.60 20.90 2.77
N GLN A 4 9.42 20.86 3.42
CA GLN A 4 9.30 20.87 4.89
C GLN A 4 9.67 19.51 5.51
N ILE A 5 9.67 18.43 4.73
CA ILE A 5 10.15 17.10 5.14
C ILE A 5 11.54 16.77 4.57
N GLY A 6 12.27 17.80 4.09
CA GLY A 6 13.63 17.65 3.56
C GLY A 6 13.72 16.94 2.21
N LEU A 7 12.62 16.85 1.46
CA LEU A 7 12.57 16.21 0.15
C LEU A 7 12.49 17.28 -0.94
N ILE A 8 13.62 17.52 -1.59
CA ILE A 8 13.71 18.33 -2.80
C ILE A 8 13.63 17.45 -4.04
N ARG A 9 13.15 18.03 -5.14
CA ARG A 9 12.85 17.31 -6.39
C ARG A 9 14.07 16.57 -6.91
N GLU A 10 15.22 17.23 -6.91
CA GLU A 10 16.50 16.74 -7.42
C GLU A 10 16.92 15.45 -6.70
N LYS A 11 16.70 15.39 -5.37
CA LYS A 11 16.97 14.20 -4.56
C LYS A 11 16.03 13.05 -4.89
N LEU A 12 14.75 13.33 -5.14
CA LEU A 12 13.78 12.31 -5.54
C LEU A 12 14.06 11.78 -6.95
N GLU A 13 14.53 12.63 -7.86
CA GLU A 13 14.97 12.25 -9.19
C GLU A 13 16.23 11.38 -9.13
N SER A 14 17.25 11.79 -8.39
CA SER A 14 18.50 11.03 -8.26
C SER A 14 18.29 9.64 -7.63
N MET A 15 17.26 9.50 -6.78
CA MET A 15 16.87 8.21 -6.17
C MET A 15 15.95 7.37 -7.07
N GLY A 16 15.50 7.89 -8.23
CA GLY A 16 14.52 7.22 -9.08
C GLY A 16 13.11 7.14 -8.49
N ALA A 17 12.81 7.95 -7.46
CA ALA A 17 11.54 7.94 -6.75
C ALA A 17 10.48 8.85 -7.41
N LEU A 18 10.91 9.90 -8.13
CA LEU A 18 10.01 10.93 -8.65
C LEU A 18 8.95 10.36 -9.59
N GLU A 19 9.35 9.51 -10.54
CA GLU A 19 8.43 8.99 -11.56
C GLU A 19 7.27 8.20 -10.94
N SER A 20 7.56 7.35 -9.95
CA SER A 20 6.54 6.59 -9.21
C SER A 20 5.56 7.53 -8.50
N LEU A 21 6.08 8.57 -7.84
CA LEU A 21 5.28 9.56 -7.13
C LEU A 21 4.35 10.34 -8.06
N LEU A 22 4.84 10.77 -9.22
CA LEU A 22 4.05 11.52 -10.21
C LEU A 22 2.93 10.67 -10.84
N LYS A 23 3.12 9.34 -10.92
CA LYS A 23 2.07 8.40 -11.33
C LYS A 23 1.06 8.09 -10.21
N GLY A 24 1.22 8.68 -9.02
CA GLY A 24 0.37 8.43 -7.86
C GLY A 24 0.68 7.11 -7.13
N TYR A 25 1.79 6.45 -7.49
CA TYR A 25 2.23 5.22 -6.84
C TYR A 25 3.01 5.50 -5.56
N LYS A 26 3.07 4.49 -4.69
CA LYS A 26 4.02 4.48 -3.57
C LYS A 26 5.44 4.26 -4.12
N THR A 27 6.45 4.93 -3.57
CA THR A 27 7.86 4.70 -3.91
C THR A 27 8.20 3.21 -3.80
N SER A 28 8.99 2.65 -4.72
CA SER A 28 9.40 1.24 -4.69
C SER A 28 10.47 0.95 -3.63
N MET A 29 11.11 2.00 -3.10
CA MET A 29 12.10 1.95 -2.03
C MET A 29 11.67 2.76 -0.81
N LEU A 30 12.42 2.56 0.27
CA LEU A 30 12.41 3.43 1.44
C LEU A 30 13.20 4.72 1.14
N ILE A 31 12.67 5.83 1.62
CA ILE A 31 13.23 7.16 1.50
C ILE A 31 13.47 7.67 2.93
N PRO A 32 14.67 8.19 3.25
CA PRO A 32 14.93 8.81 4.53
C PRO A 32 14.20 10.16 4.57
N VAL A 33 13.25 10.27 5.50
CA VAL A 33 12.41 11.46 5.72
C VAL A 33 12.86 12.14 7.00
N LYS A 34 13.22 13.43 6.89
CA LYS A 34 13.49 14.27 8.06
C LYS A 34 12.17 14.82 8.58
N ILE A 35 11.82 14.50 9.81
CA ILE A 35 10.67 15.07 10.51
C ILE A 35 11.20 16.03 11.57
N ASP A 36 10.77 17.28 11.46
CA ASP A 36 11.11 18.34 12.39
C ASP A 36 9.83 18.76 13.14
N LEU A 37 9.79 18.48 14.44
CA LEU A 37 8.69 18.84 15.34
C LEU A 37 9.07 20.03 16.23
N GLY A 38 10.06 20.83 15.83
CA GLY A 38 10.57 22.00 16.55
C GLY A 38 11.54 21.64 17.67
N THR A 39 11.08 20.90 18.68
CA THR A 39 11.93 20.47 19.82
C THR A 39 12.66 19.17 19.55
N VAL A 40 12.19 18.37 18.57
CA VAL A 40 12.76 17.07 18.20
C VAL A 40 12.90 17.01 16.69
N VAL A 41 14.10 16.65 16.24
CA VAL A 41 14.39 16.30 14.85
C VAL A 41 14.65 14.81 14.79
N SER A 42 13.95 14.10 13.91
CA SER A 42 14.15 12.67 13.67
C SER A 42 14.29 12.40 12.17
N ILE A 43 15.04 11.35 11.83
CA ILE A 43 15.13 10.82 10.48
C ILE A 43 14.58 9.40 10.55
N LEU A 44 13.58 9.12 9.71
CA LEU A 44 13.01 7.79 9.60
C LEU A 44 12.94 7.35 8.15
N ASP A 45 13.09 6.05 7.92
CA ASP A 45 12.86 5.45 6.63
C ASP A 45 11.37 5.20 6.41
N ALA A 46 10.87 5.64 5.26
CA ALA A 46 9.46 5.51 4.89
C ALA A 46 9.28 5.32 3.39
N ARG A 47 8.15 4.72 2.99
CA ARG A 47 7.65 4.85 1.62
C ARG A 47 6.81 6.11 1.50
N LEU A 48 6.73 6.68 0.31
CA LEU A 48 6.00 7.92 0.05
C LEU A 48 4.99 7.74 -1.08
N SER A 49 3.88 8.47 -1.05
CA SER A 49 3.01 8.65 -2.22
C SER A 49 2.50 10.08 -2.29
N LEU A 50 2.17 10.55 -3.50
CA LEU A 50 1.43 11.78 -3.68
C LEU A 50 -0.06 11.47 -3.83
N LYS A 51 -0.91 12.19 -3.10
CA LYS A 51 -2.36 12.11 -3.22
C LYS A 51 -2.98 13.49 -3.26
N VAL A 52 -4.00 13.65 -4.09
CA VAL A 52 -4.86 14.83 -4.06
C VAL A 52 -5.86 14.64 -2.93
N ASN A 53 -5.95 15.61 -2.03
CA ASN A 53 -6.91 15.61 -0.93
C ASN A 53 -8.32 16.03 -1.42
N GLU A 54 -9.30 16.02 -0.51
CA GLU A 54 -10.70 16.34 -0.84
C GLU A 54 -10.91 17.77 -1.36
N VAL A 55 -9.97 18.68 -1.08
CA VAL A 55 -9.99 20.09 -1.52
C VAL A 55 -9.17 20.30 -2.80
N GLY A 56 -8.75 19.21 -3.46
CA GLY A 56 -7.98 19.30 -4.72
C GLY A 56 -6.49 19.63 -4.54
N LYS A 57 -5.97 19.64 -3.32
CA LYS A 57 -4.55 19.95 -3.04
C LYS A 57 -3.70 18.69 -3.02
N LEU A 58 -2.54 18.76 -3.67
CA LEU A 58 -1.55 17.68 -3.66
C LEU A 58 -0.82 17.60 -2.32
N GLU A 59 -0.83 16.41 -1.72
CA GLU A 59 -0.24 16.09 -0.43
C GLU A 59 0.68 14.87 -0.53
N ALA A 60 1.81 14.93 0.16
CA ALA A 60 2.67 13.76 0.37
C ALA A 60 2.15 12.96 1.57
N ARG A 61 1.88 11.67 1.36
CA ARG A 61 1.65 10.71 2.44
C ARG A 61 2.93 9.96 2.75
N ILE A 62 3.21 9.81 4.05
CA ILE A 62 4.39 9.14 4.58
C ILE A 62 3.95 7.81 5.20
N TYR A 63 4.61 6.73 4.80
CA TYR A 63 4.36 5.37 5.28
C TYR A 63 5.60 4.87 6.03
N PRO A 64 5.72 5.13 7.34
CA PRO A 64 6.87 4.73 8.12
C PRO A 64 6.93 3.19 8.28
N ILE A 65 8.13 2.68 8.53
CA ILE A 65 8.32 1.26 8.88
C ILE A 65 7.67 0.98 10.24
N ARG A 66 6.81 -0.04 10.29
CA ARG A 66 6.25 -0.58 11.54
C ARG A 66 7.02 -1.83 11.94
N LYS A 67 7.17 -2.06 13.24
CA LYS A 67 7.79 -3.29 13.77
C LYS A 67 7.02 -4.53 13.32
N GLU A 68 5.70 -4.46 13.34
CA GLU A 68 4.80 -5.55 12.97
C GLU A 68 3.47 -5.02 12.41
N CYS A 69 2.69 -5.90 11.79
CA CYS A 69 1.32 -5.60 11.42
C CYS A 69 0.46 -5.56 12.69
N ASP A 70 -0.41 -4.54 12.79
CA ASP A 70 -1.38 -4.46 13.87
C ASP A 70 -2.64 -5.24 13.48
N PHE A 71 -2.80 -6.42 14.07
CA PHE A 71 -3.99 -7.25 13.97
C PHE A 71 -4.90 -7.16 15.21
N THR A 72 -4.54 -6.31 16.18
CA THR A 72 -5.25 -6.19 17.46
C THR A 72 -6.59 -5.47 17.33
N LYS A 73 -6.76 -4.70 16.24
CA LYS A 73 -7.96 -3.92 15.94
C LYS A 73 -8.57 -4.34 14.60
N PRO A 74 -9.89 -4.20 14.44
CA PRO A 74 -10.53 -4.38 13.14
C PRO A 74 -9.92 -3.46 12.09
N PHE A 75 -9.61 -4.01 10.93
CA PHE A 75 -9.10 -3.27 9.78
C PHE A 75 -10.27 -2.95 8.85
N PHE A 76 -10.77 -1.72 8.92
CA PHE A 76 -11.96 -1.28 8.18
C PHE A 76 -13.15 -2.22 8.40
N GLY A 77 -13.43 -2.54 9.67
CA GLY A 77 -14.52 -3.45 10.05
C GLY A 77 -14.21 -4.94 9.92
N HIS A 78 -13.11 -5.33 9.25
CA HIS A 78 -12.71 -6.73 9.13
C HIS A 78 -11.83 -7.18 10.31
N GLN A 79 -12.24 -8.26 10.99
CA GLN A 79 -11.43 -8.92 12.01
C GLN A 79 -10.62 -10.05 11.38
N PHE A 80 -9.30 -10.03 11.52
CA PHE A 80 -8.43 -11.04 10.92
C PHE A 80 -8.48 -12.36 11.69
N SER A 81 -8.73 -13.46 10.97
CA SER A 81 -8.54 -14.81 11.48
C SER A 81 -7.05 -15.16 11.60
N GLN A 82 -6.70 -16.21 12.34
CA GLN A 82 -5.31 -16.69 12.42
C GLN A 82 -4.74 -17.05 11.04
N GLU A 83 -5.57 -17.61 10.16
CA GLU A 83 -5.18 -17.96 8.79
C GLU A 83 -4.91 -16.71 7.94
N ASP A 84 -5.72 -15.65 8.09
CA ASP A 84 -5.47 -14.38 7.41
C ASP A 84 -4.14 -13.77 7.84
N GLN A 85 -3.88 -13.75 9.16
CA GLN A 85 -2.63 -13.22 9.72
C GLN A 85 -1.43 -14.01 9.22
N LYS A 86 -1.51 -15.35 9.25
CA LYS A 86 -0.45 -16.22 8.73
C LYS A 86 -0.11 -15.91 7.27
N LYS A 87 -1.10 -15.83 6.39
CA LYS A 87 -0.88 -15.51 4.96
C LYS A 87 -0.30 -14.11 4.74
N LEU A 88 -0.80 -13.11 5.46
CA LEU A 88 -0.29 -11.74 5.38
C LEU A 88 1.18 -11.67 5.83
N LEU A 89 1.56 -12.44 6.85
CA LEU A 89 2.94 -12.50 7.34
C LEU A 89 3.85 -13.28 6.39
N GLU A 90 3.45 -14.47 5.95
CA GLU A 90 4.27 -15.37 5.13
C GLU A 90 4.43 -14.89 3.68
N ILE A 91 3.31 -14.66 2.98
CA ILE A 91 3.32 -14.39 1.53
C ILE A 91 3.03 -12.92 1.20
N GLY A 92 2.46 -12.16 2.15
CA GLY A 92 2.19 -10.73 2.00
C GLY A 92 0.82 -10.38 1.45
N ASN A 93 -0.07 -11.35 1.26
CA ASN A 93 -1.44 -11.14 0.83
C ASN A 93 -2.36 -12.14 1.54
N MET A 94 -3.62 -11.76 1.75
CA MET A 94 -4.59 -12.59 2.48
C MET A 94 -5.17 -13.73 1.63
N GLY A 95 -5.02 -13.66 0.31
CA GLY A 95 -5.42 -14.74 -0.60
C GLY A 95 -6.92 -14.81 -0.92
N ARG A 96 -7.71 -13.80 -0.56
CA ARG A 96 -9.17 -13.76 -0.74
C ARG A 96 -9.72 -12.34 -0.68
N VAL A 97 -10.91 -12.14 -1.27
CA VAL A 97 -11.71 -10.92 -1.13
C VAL A 97 -12.45 -10.92 0.21
N VAL A 98 -12.52 -9.76 0.84
CA VAL A 98 -13.34 -9.45 2.03
C VAL A 98 -14.11 -8.16 1.84
N GLU A 99 -15.16 -8.00 2.61
CA GLU A 99 -15.89 -6.74 2.74
C GLU A 99 -15.16 -5.81 3.71
N LEU A 100 -14.75 -4.63 3.24
CA LEU A 100 -14.18 -3.58 4.07
C LEU A 100 -15.13 -2.38 4.11
N ILE A 101 -15.24 -1.75 5.26
CA ILE A 101 -16.10 -0.58 5.49
C ILE A 101 -15.29 0.69 5.27
N HIS A 102 -15.71 1.53 4.34
CA HIS A 102 -15.08 2.82 4.12
C HIS A 102 -15.23 3.71 5.37
N PRO A 103 -14.14 4.24 5.95
CA PRO A 103 -14.18 4.86 7.28
C PRO A 103 -14.99 6.16 7.34
N ILE A 104 -15.17 6.83 6.21
CA ILE A 104 -15.94 8.09 6.11
C ILE A 104 -17.39 7.83 5.68
N THR A 105 -17.59 7.22 4.50
CA THR A 105 -18.93 7.01 3.91
C THR A 105 -19.70 5.82 4.50
N GLY A 106 -19.04 4.88 5.19
CA GLY A 106 -19.66 3.64 5.67
C GLY A 106 -19.97 2.61 4.57
N GLU A 107 -19.59 2.88 3.32
CA GLU A 107 -19.81 1.97 2.20
C GLU A 107 -19.07 0.64 2.41
N VAL A 108 -19.74 -0.48 2.11
CA VAL A 108 -19.13 -1.82 2.11
C VAL A 108 -18.48 -2.08 0.75
N ILE A 109 -17.17 -2.28 0.75
CA ILE A 109 -16.35 -2.37 -0.46
C ILE A 109 -15.62 -3.73 -0.52
N PRO A 110 -15.94 -4.60 -1.49
CA PRO A 110 -15.18 -5.82 -1.74
C PRO A 110 -13.71 -5.51 -2.06
N SER A 111 -12.80 -6.02 -1.24
CA SER A 111 -11.39 -5.67 -1.26
C SER A 111 -10.47 -6.86 -0.98
N LEU A 112 -9.28 -6.84 -1.57
CA LEU A 112 -8.15 -7.66 -1.15
C LEU A 112 -7.37 -6.90 -0.07
N VAL A 113 -6.75 -7.65 0.85
CA VAL A 113 -5.82 -7.08 1.83
C VAL A 113 -4.42 -7.63 1.57
N SER A 114 -3.44 -6.72 1.51
CA SER A 114 -2.03 -7.05 1.35
C SER A 114 -1.18 -6.39 2.44
N ARG A 115 -0.01 -6.96 2.72
CA ARG A 115 1.03 -6.37 3.56
C ARG A 115 2.09 -5.74 2.66
N ASP A 116 2.36 -4.46 2.88
CA ASP A 116 3.54 -3.81 2.32
C ASP A 116 4.78 -4.37 3.03
N LYS A 117 5.58 -5.17 2.31
CA LYS A 117 6.72 -5.90 2.87
C LYS A 117 7.84 -4.98 3.38
N LEU A 118 7.90 -3.73 2.92
CA LEU A 118 8.91 -2.77 3.38
C LEU A 118 8.49 -2.02 4.64
N THR A 119 7.19 -1.83 4.85
CA THR A 119 6.67 -0.99 5.95
C THR A 119 5.85 -1.74 6.99
N ASN A 120 5.52 -3.02 6.75
CA ASN A 120 4.56 -3.81 7.51
C ASN A 120 3.15 -3.18 7.58
N GLU A 121 2.84 -2.25 6.69
CA GLU A 121 1.51 -1.65 6.60
C GLU A 121 0.52 -2.61 5.93
N LEU A 122 -0.69 -2.72 6.47
CA LEU A 122 -1.82 -3.37 5.80
C LEU A 122 -2.45 -2.41 4.79
N VAL A 123 -2.65 -2.88 3.57
CA VAL A 123 -3.10 -2.09 2.43
C VAL A 123 -4.38 -2.71 1.86
N PRO A 124 -5.49 -1.94 1.77
CA PRO A 124 -6.68 -2.39 1.08
C PRO A 124 -6.53 -2.15 -0.43
N LEU A 125 -6.98 -3.09 -1.23
CA LEU A 125 -7.07 -2.99 -2.69
C LEU A 125 -8.50 -3.32 -3.12
N ARG A 126 -9.22 -2.35 -3.69
CA ARG A 126 -10.59 -2.61 -4.16
C ARG A 126 -10.57 -3.66 -5.28
N ALA A 127 -11.40 -4.69 -5.15
CA ALA A 127 -11.38 -5.84 -6.06
C ALA A 127 -11.77 -5.46 -7.51
N ASP A 128 -12.59 -4.43 -7.69
CA ASP A 128 -13.00 -3.87 -8.98
C ASP A 128 -11.86 -3.17 -9.75
N LEU A 129 -10.89 -2.62 -9.02
CA LEU A 129 -9.73 -1.91 -9.57
C LEU A 129 -8.51 -2.83 -9.81
N VAL A 130 -8.54 -4.08 -9.36
CA VAL A 130 -7.47 -5.04 -9.63
C VAL A 130 -7.42 -5.34 -11.13
N ARG A 131 -6.21 -5.24 -11.69
CA ARG A 131 -5.91 -5.56 -13.08
C ARG A 131 -4.83 -6.65 -13.10
N ILE A 132 -5.17 -7.81 -13.67
CA ILE A 132 -4.25 -8.91 -13.86
C ILE A 132 -3.60 -8.76 -15.24
N PRO A 133 -2.26 -8.68 -15.34
CA PRO A 133 -1.59 -8.58 -16.64
C PRO A 133 -1.80 -9.86 -17.44
N LEU A 134 -1.77 -9.76 -18.77
CA LEU A 134 -1.89 -10.93 -19.65
C LEU A 134 -0.73 -11.91 -19.48
N VAL A 135 0.48 -11.40 -19.22
CA VAL A 135 1.70 -12.18 -19.10
C VAL A 135 2.33 -11.94 -17.73
N ILE A 136 2.63 -13.01 -17.01
CA ILE A 136 3.38 -12.98 -15.76
C ILE A 136 4.63 -13.85 -15.95
N LYS A 137 5.82 -13.24 -15.81
CA LYS A 137 7.12 -13.93 -15.95
C LYS A 137 7.25 -14.76 -17.24
N GLY A 138 6.71 -14.27 -18.35
CA GLY A 138 6.73 -14.96 -19.65
C GLY A 138 5.62 -16.00 -19.86
N VAL A 139 4.81 -16.30 -18.84
CA VAL A 139 3.64 -17.17 -18.95
C VAL A 139 2.42 -16.34 -19.32
N THR A 140 1.76 -16.70 -20.42
CA THR A 140 0.47 -16.11 -20.81
C THR A 140 -0.65 -16.76 -20.01
N LEU A 141 -1.44 -15.94 -19.31
CA LEU A 141 -2.53 -16.41 -18.48
C LEU A 141 -3.80 -16.65 -19.29
N ASP A 142 -4.45 -17.79 -19.03
CA ASP A 142 -5.81 -18.03 -19.51
C ASP A 142 -6.86 -17.26 -18.69
N GLU A 143 -8.11 -17.28 -19.15
CA GLU A 143 -9.20 -16.55 -18.48
C GLU A 143 -9.55 -17.11 -17.10
N LEU A 144 -9.37 -18.42 -16.88
CA LEU A 144 -9.60 -19.05 -15.58
C LEU A 144 -8.53 -18.60 -14.57
N GLN A 145 -7.26 -18.62 -14.95
CA GLN A 145 -6.13 -18.16 -14.15
C GLN A 145 -6.28 -16.68 -13.81
N LYS A 146 -6.66 -15.84 -14.78
CA LYS A 146 -6.96 -14.42 -14.52
C LYS A 146 -8.09 -14.25 -13.51
N LYS A 147 -9.16 -15.03 -13.62
CA LYS A 147 -10.29 -14.99 -12.67
C LYS A 147 -9.85 -15.39 -11.26
N ILE A 148 -9.13 -16.50 -11.12
CA ILE A 148 -8.59 -17.00 -9.84
C ILE A 148 -7.70 -15.94 -9.18
N LEU A 149 -6.77 -15.36 -9.93
CA LEU A 149 -5.88 -14.32 -9.43
C LEU A 149 -6.61 -13.03 -9.04
N LYS A 150 -7.66 -12.66 -9.78
CA LYS A 150 -8.50 -11.48 -9.46
C LYS A 150 -9.26 -11.66 -8.14
N GLU A 151 -9.65 -12.89 -7.81
CA GLU A 151 -10.24 -13.25 -6.52
C GLU A 151 -9.20 -13.33 -5.38
N GLY A 152 -7.92 -13.08 -5.69
CA GLY A 152 -6.81 -13.16 -4.76
C GLY A 152 -6.32 -14.58 -4.49
N LYS A 153 -6.87 -15.59 -5.16
CA LYS A 153 -6.53 -17.00 -4.92
C LYS A 153 -5.22 -17.38 -5.63
N PRO A 154 -4.47 -18.36 -5.10
CA PRO A 154 -3.32 -18.91 -5.81
C PRO A 154 -3.76 -19.57 -7.12
N SER A 155 -3.13 -19.18 -8.23
CA SER A 155 -3.14 -19.95 -9.48
C SER A 155 -2.05 -21.02 -9.37
N GLY A 156 -2.44 -22.28 -9.22
CA GLY A 156 -1.52 -23.41 -9.06
C GLY A 156 -0.53 -23.58 -10.21
#